data_AF-A0A9P0DQG5-F1
#
_entry.id   AF-A0A9P0DQG5-F1
#
_cell.length_a   1.000
_cell.length_b   1.000
_cell.length_c   1.000
_cell.angle_alpha   90.00
_cell.angle_beta   90.00
_cell.angle_gamma   90.00
#
_symmetry.space_group_name_H-M   'P 1'
#
loop_
_entity.id
_entity.type
_entity.pdbx_description
1 polymer ?
#
loop_
_entity_poly.entity_id
_entity_poly.type
_entity_poly.pdbx_seq_one_letter_code
_entity_poly.pdbx_strand_id
1 'polypeptide(L)'
;MASLEIGNTVPISKIPENDRTNEMRNVFAAIHKKEPDFYVRVPGRVNLIGEHIDYCGYSVCPMALEQDILLAVAIDDGQKLILHNLDEKFDDFDCDIKDFEITIGEGSPKWYQYFLCGVRGVLEVLPQNRPIKGMRIVVSGTVPQSAGLSSSSALVSAAALATSHTHEFSMSKEKIANLCAECERYIGTQGGGMDQAIAFLATEGCAKLIEFAPLRSTDVVLPSGAVFVIAHSLTKLNKAATADFNCRVVECRLAAQIMAQKLVLPWSEIKTLGQLQQALSLDLDAMIILVKEALRERPYSKEEVVAELRTTSDMLDETSLTLNTRHIESFKLRQRALHVFQEALRVKKFVEACSNCSSSNSLKTLETLGRLMTYSHVSLRDLYECSHPQLDSLVDMSKEYTLGTRLTGAGWGGCVVSLLLPERVEEYVEFLKREFYKGLGVVDGFAEILFSTSPQGGACIYL
;
A
#
# COMPACT_ATOMS: atom_id res chain seq x y z
N MET A 1 -5.02 27.46 18.59
CA MET A 1 -5.82 26.48 17.83
C MET A 1 -5.86 26.98 16.40
N ALA A 2 -5.02 26.42 15.52
CA ALA A 2 -5.14 26.70 14.09
C ALA A 2 -6.48 26.13 13.62
N SER A 3 -7.30 26.96 12.99
CA SER A 3 -8.55 26.55 12.36
C SER A 3 -8.24 25.49 11.31
N LEU A 4 -8.50 24.22 11.62
CA LEU A 4 -8.54 23.16 10.61
C LEU A 4 -9.67 23.52 9.65
N GLU A 5 -9.34 23.70 8.37
CA GLU A 5 -10.33 23.98 7.33
C GLU A 5 -11.36 22.85 7.27
N ILE A 6 -12.64 23.23 7.27
CA ILE A 6 -13.78 22.33 7.17
C ILE A 6 -13.65 21.56 5.85
N GLY A 7 -13.34 20.26 5.93
CA GLY A 7 -13.14 19.37 4.77
C GLY A 7 -11.85 18.56 4.80
N ASN A 8 -10.85 18.98 5.61
CA ASN A 8 -9.57 18.27 5.67
C ASN A 8 -9.47 17.21 6.79
N THR A 9 -10.51 17.03 7.61
CA THR A 9 -10.55 15.98 8.63
C THR A 9 -11.31 14.76 8.13
N VAL A 10 -11.10 13.61 8.77
CA VAL A 10 -11.88 12.39 8.49
C VAL A 10 -13.37 12.66 8.76
N PRO A 11 -14.28 12.30 7.83
CA PRO A 11 -15.70 12.54 8.00
C PRO A 11 -16.32 11.68 9.11
N ILE A 12 -17.36 12.20 9.74
CA ILE A 12 -18.23 11.48 10.66
C ILE A 12 -19.57 11.26 9.96
N SER A 13 -20.03 10.02 9.92
CA SER A 13 -21.31 9.63 9.31
C SER A 13 -22.12 8.74 10.25
N LYS A 14 -23.38 8.45 9.90
CA LYS A 14 -24.18 7.46 10.63
C LYS A 14 -23.68 6.05 10.28
N ILE A 15 -23.57 5.18 11.27
CA ILE A 15 -23.27 3.75 11.03
C ILE A 15 -24.33 3.14 10.09
N PRO A 16 -23.94 2.46 9.00
CA PRO A 16 -24.90 1.72 8.18
C PRO A 16 -25.47 0.54 8.97
N GLU A 17 -26.77 0.29 8.86
CA GLU A 17 -27.40 -0.90 9.43
C GLU A 17 -27.37 -2.04 8.41
N ASN A 18 -26.48 -3.01 8.62
CA ASN A 18 -26.36 -4.21 7.79
C ASN A 18 -25.94 -5.42 8.65
N ASP A 19 -25.86 -6.60 8.03
CA ASP A 19 -25.55 -7.85 8.74
C ASP A 19 -24.20 -7.78 9.48
N ARG A 20 -23.16 -7.20 8.85
CA ARG A 20 -21.82 -7.07 9.44
C ARG A 20 -21.82 -6.16 10.66
N THR A 21 -22.48 -5.01 10.61
CA THR A 21 -22.53 -4.08 11.76
C THR A 21 -23.39 -4.64 12.90
N ASN A 22 -24.47 -5.34 12.57
CA ASN A 22 -25.31 -6.04 13.56
C ASN A 22 -24.55 -7.16 14.26
N GLU A 23 -23.82 -7.99 13.51
CA GLU A 23 -22.95 -9.03 14.05
C GLU A 23 -21.89 -8.43 14.97
N MET A 24 -21.15 -7.41 14.51
CA MET A 24 -20.16 -6.72 15.33
C MET A 24 -20.76 -6.17 16.63
N ARG A 25 -21.94 -5.53 16.57
CA ARG A 25 -22.64 -5.01 17.75
C ARG A 25 -22.97 -6.12 18.74
N ASN A 26 -23.54 -7.22 18.26
CA ASN A 26 -23.92 -8.37 19.08
C ASN A 26 -22.71 -9.03 19.76
N VAL A 27 -21.64 -9.28 18.99
CA VAL A 27 -20.39 -9.86 19.52
C VAL A 27 -19.73 -8.92 20.52
N PHE A 28 -19.68 -7.62 20.21
CA PHE A 28 -19.13 -6.61 21.10
C PHE A 28 -19.88 -6.56 22.43
N ALA A 29 -21.21 -6.53 22.41
CA ALA A 29 -22.04 -6.57 23.61
C ALA A 29 -21.87 -7.89 24.39
N ALA A 30 -21.72 -9.03 23.69
CA ALA A 30 -21.52 -10.32 24.30
C ALA A 30 -20.18 -10.41 25.08
N ILE A 31 -19.09 -9.91 24.50
CA ILE A 31 -17.73 -10.01 25.06
C ILE A 31 -17.48 -8.91 26.09
N HIS A 32 -17.87 -7.67 25.80
CA HIS A 32 -17.52 -6.51 26.62
C HIS A 32 -18.63 -6.06 27.58
N LYS A 33 -19.85 -6.62 27.47
CA LYS A 33 -21.02 -6.24 28.27
C LYS A 33 -21.35 -4.73 28.19
N LYS A 34 -21.01 -4.12 27.06
CA LYS A 34 -21.23 -2.70 26.73
C LYS A 34 -21.48 -2.60 25.23
N GLU A 35 -22.22 -1.60 24.79
CA GLU A 35 -22.31 -1.24 23.37
C GLU A 35 -21.04 -0.48 22.92
N PRO A 36 -20.68 -0.54 21.62
CA PRO A 36 -19.65 0.34 21.05
C PRO A 36 -20.02 1.82 21.22
N ASP A 37 -19.05 2.65 21.56
CA ASP A 37 -19.22 4.12 21.63
C ASP A 37 -19.14 4.75 20.22
N PHE A 38 -18.38 4.15 19.30
CA PHE A 38 -18.24 4.57 17.91
C PHE A 38 -17.67 3.43 17.05
N TYR A 39 -17.62 3.64 15.73
CA TYR A 39 -16.93 2.76 14.80
C TYR A 39 -15.95 3.53 13.91
N VAL A 40 -14.95 2.82 13.39
CA VAL A 40 -13.98 3.35 12.43
C VAL A 40 -13.90 2.41 11.24
N ARG A 41 -14.03 2.95 10.02
CA ARG A 41 -13.84 2.22 8.77
C ARG A 41 -12.66 2.78 8.01
N VAL A 42 -11.77 1.91 7.57
CA VAL A 42 -10.66 2.27 6.68
C VAL A 42 -10.56 1.27 5.52
N PRO A 43 -10.67 1.71 4.26
CA PRO A 43 -10.68 0.82 3.12
C PRO A 43 -9.30 0.22 2.83
N GLY A 44 -9.29 -0.96 2.23
CA GLY A 44 -8.15 -1.45 1.45
C GLY A 44 -8.02 -0.68 0.14
N ARG A 45 -7.08 -1.07 -0.71
CA ARG A 45 -6.80 -0.34 -1.95
C ARG A 45 -6.24 -1.21 -3.05
N VAL A 46 -6.45 -0.79 -4.28
CA VAL A 46 -5.75 -1.30 -5.46
C VAL A 46 -4.89 -0.20 -6.06
N ASN A 47 -3.67 -0.54 -6.47
CA ASN A 47 -2.81 0.38 -7.20
C ASN A 47 -3.02 0.15 -8.70
N LEU A 48 -3.51 1.15 -9.44
CA LEU A 48 -3.78 0.97 -10.87
C LEU A 48 -2.47 1.00 -11.67
N ILE A 49 -1.53 1.86 -11.27
CA ILE A 49 -0.19 1.98 -11.86
C ILE A 49 0.75 2.75 -10.92
N GLY A 50 2.05 2.47 -10.96
CA GLY A 50 3.02 3.09 -10.05
C GLY A 50 3.46 2.17 -8.91
N GLU A 51 3.82 0.93 -9.19
CA GLU A 51 4.27 0.02 -8.13
C GLU A 51 5.73 0.25 -7.77
N HIS A 52 6.09 0.07 -6.50
CA HIS A 52 7.49 0.13 -6.04
C HIS A 52 8.25 1.44 -6.33
N ILE A 53 7.51 2.54 -6.48
CA ILE A 53 8.09 3.88 -6.72
C ILE A 53 7.72 4.90 -5.63
N ASP A 54 6.77 4.59 -4.75
CA ASP A 54 6.30 5.47 -3.67
C ASP A 54 7.41 5.75 -2.65
N TYR A 55 8.11 4.72 -2.16
CA TYR A 55 9.30 4.90 -1.31
C TYR A 55 10.51 5.47 -2.05
N CYS A 56 10.44 5.57 -3.38
CA CYS A 56 11.44 6.27 -4.18
C CYS A 56 11.11 7.75 -4.36
N GLY A 57 9.99 8.23 -3.81
CA GLY A 57 9.54 9.63 -3.86
C GLY A 57 8.78 9.99 -5.14
N TYR A 58 8.26 9.01 -5.87
CA TYR A 58 7.46 9.25 -7.07
C TYR A 58 5.98 9.06 -6.83
N SER A 59 5.19 9.79 -7.61
CA SER A 59 3.74 9.74 -7.55
C SER A 59 3.19 8.40 -8.06
N VAL A 60 2.05 8.01 -7.53
CA VAL A 60 1.36 6.73 -7.81
C VAL A 60 -0.12 6.98 -8.08
N CYS A 61 -0.80 6.04 -8.74
CA CYS A 61 -2.21 6.19 -9.10
C CYS A 61 -3.11 5.06 -8.55
N PRO A 62 -3.37 5.00 -7.22
CA PRO A 62 -4.27 4.03 -6.62
C PRO A 62 -5.73 4.51 -6.55
N MET A 63 -6.61 3.59 -6.14
CA MET A 63 -7.96 3.88 -5.67
C MET A 63 -8.30 3.01 -4.45
N ALA A 64 -9.20 3.49 -3.58
CA ALA A 64 -9.72 2.71 -2.46
C ALA A 64 -10.75 1.67 -2.94
N LEU A 65 -10.78 0.54 -2.26
CA LEU A 65 -11.71 -0.57 -2.50
C LEU A 65 -12.95 -0.48 -1.59
N GLU A 66 -13.96 -1.29 -1.89
CA GLU A 66 -15.14 -1.50 -1.02
C GLU A 66 -14.77 -2.32 0.21
N GLN A 67 -13.85 -3.27 0.05
CA GLN A 67 -13.33 -4.05 1.16
C GLN A 67 -12.52 -3.17 2.11
N ASP A 68 -12.72 -3.36 3.40
CA ASP A 68 -12.21 -2.47 4.44
C ASP A 68 -11.88 -3.21 5.75
N ILE A 69 -11.27 -2.48 6.68
CA ILE A 69 -11.22 -2.80 8.10
C ILE A 69 -12.27 -1.94 8.81
N LEU A 70 -13.17 -2.58 9.55
CA LEU A 70 -14.16 -1.95 10.39
C LEU A 70 -13.85 -2.30 11.86
N LEU A 71 -13.78 -1.27 12.70
CA LEU A 71 -13.56 -1.38 14.13
C LEU A 71 -14.83 -0.94 14.87
N ALA A 72 -15.34 -1.75 15.78
CA ALA A 72 -16.26 -1.32 16.81
C ALA A 72 -15.45 -1.00 18.07
N VAL A 73 -15.62 0.20 18.64
CA VAL A 73 -14.74 0.70 19.70
C VAL A 73 -15.57 1.18 20.88
N ALA A 74 -15.21 0.75 22.09
CA ALA A 74 -15.62 1.42 23.31
C ALA A 74 -14.40 1.97 24.05
N ILE A 75 -14.52 3.21 24.50
CA ILE A 75 -13.57 3.88 25.36
C ILE A 75 -13.66 3.24 26.75
N ASP A 76 -12.50 2.89 27.29
CA ASP A 76 -12.34 2.39 28.65
C ASP A 76 -11.51 3.40 29.44
N ASP A 77 -12.03 3.87 30.58
CA ASP A 77 -11.30 4.79 31.47
C ASP A 77 -10.12 4.08 32.18
N GLY A 78 -10.02 2.75 32.05
CA GLY A 78 -8.81 1.99 32.37
C GLY A 78 -7.63 2.29 31.44
N GLN A 79 -6.50 1.62 31.64
CA GLN A 79 -5.30 1.72 30.79
C GLN A 79 -5.08 0.46 29.95
N LYS A 80 -6.14 -0.32 29.69
CA LYS A 80 -6.05 -1.55 28.89
C LYS A 80 -6.44 -1.31 27.44
N LEU A 81 -5.70 -1.95 26.53
CA LEU A 81 -6.10 -2.18 25.16
C LEU A 81 -6.56 -3.64 25.06
N ILE A 82 -7.80 -3.87 24.62
CA ILE A 82 -8.37 -5.21 24.44
C ILE A 82 -8.83 -5.32 22.99
N LEU A 83 -8.29 -6.30 22.27
CA LEU A 83 -8.53 -6.56 20.86
C LEU A 83 -9.15 -7.94 20.68
N HIS A 84 -10.30 -7.98 20.01
CA HIS A 84 -10.95 -9.18 19.54
C HIS A 84 -11.12 -9.10 18.03
N ASN A 85 -10.98 -10.21 17.32
CA ASN A 85 -11.23 -10.28 15.89
C ASN A 85 -12.45 -11.17 15.62
N LEU A 86 -13.37 -10.73 14.76
CA LEU A 86 -14.52 -11.56 14.38
C LEU A 86 -14.12 -12.85 13.66
N ASP A 87 -12.97 -12.84 12.99
CA ASP A 87 -12.45 -14.03 12.33
C ASP A 87 -11.62 -14.85 13.35
N GLU A 88 -12.15 -16.01 13.73
CA GLU A 88 -11.60 -16.92 14.75
C GLU A 88 -10.16 -17.38 14.45
N LYS A 89 -9.66 -17.22 13.22
CA LYS A 89 -8.27 -17.53 12.89
C LYS A 89 -7.26 -16.56 13.52
N PHE A 90 -7.73 -15.45 14.07
CA PHE A 90 -6.91 -14.44 14.73
C PHE A 90 -7.15 -14.45 16.23
N ASP A 91 -6.12 -14.86 16.97
CA ASP A 91 -6.17 -14.89 18.44
C ASP A 91 -6.45 -13.50 19.03
N ASP A 92 -7.22 -13.48 20.12
CA ASP A 92 -7.44 -12.30 20.94
C ASP A 92 -6.13 -11.77 21.54
N PHE A 93 -6.11 -10.47 21.86
CA PHE A 93 -4.94 -9.82 22.45
C PHE A 93 -5.34 -8.73 23.45
N ASP A 94 -4.67 -8.67 24.61
CA ASP A 94 -4.74 -7.52 25.52
C ASP A 94 -3.38 -7.09 26.04
N CYS A 95 -3.24 -5.79 26.32
CA CYS A 95 -2.05 -5.22 26.95
C CYS A 95 -2.38 -3.94 27.74
N ASP A 96 -1.40 -3.42 28.48
CA ASP A 96 -1.45 -2.03 28.93
C ASP A 96 -1.16 -1.11 27.73
N ILE A 97 -2.01 -0.12 27.49
CA ILE A 97 -1.87 0.78 26.34
C ILE A 97 -0.66 1.72 26.48
N LYS A 98 -0.13 1.91 27.70
CA LYS A 98 1.09 2.70 27.94
C LYS A 98 2.36 1.87 27.90
N ASP A 99 2.25 0.56 28.08
CA ASP A 99 3.38 -0.34 28.22
C ASP A 99 3.18 -1.58 27.35
N PHE A 100 3.61 -1.45 26.09
CA PHE A 100 3.66 -2.54 25.13
C PHE A 100 4.87 -2.40 24.21
N GLU A 101 5.35 -3.53 23.71
CA GLU A 101 6.43 -3.59 22.73
C GLU A 101 5.95 -4.12 21.38
N ILE A 102 6.55 -3.61 20.31
CA ILE A 102 6.38 -4.12 18.96
C ILE A 102 7.67 -4.87 18.63
N THR A 103 7.67 -6.18 18.87
CA THR A 103 8.83 -7.05 18.65
C THR A 103 8.64 -7.87 17.38
N ILE A 104 9.55 -7.70 16.43
CA ILE A 104 9.59 -8.52 15.22
C ILE A 104 10.46 -9.74 15.54
N GLY A 105 9.82 -10.82 15.96
CA GLY A 105 10.50 -12.10 16.22
C GLY A 105 10.85 -12.82 14.91
N GLU A 106 11.37 -14.05 15.04
CA GLU A 106 11.51 -14.94 13.88
C GLU A 106 10.11 -15.32 13.35
N GLY A 107 9.85 -15.02 12.07
CA GLY A 107 8.63 -15.38 11.37
C GLY A 107 7.71 -14.21 11.01
N SER A 108 6.46 -14.52 10.68
CA SER A 108 5.45 -13.51 10.32
C SER A 108 4.98 -12.74 11.57
N PRO A 109 4.89 -11.40 11.51
CA PRO A 109 4.30 -10.62 12.58
C PRO A 109 2.87 -11.06 12.90
N LYS A 110 2.51 -11.03 14.18
CA LYS A 110 1.13 -11.27 14.63
C LYS A 110 0.23 -10.11 14.21
N TRP A 111 -1.03 -10.40 13.94
CA TRP A 111 -1.97 -9.41 13.39
C TRP A 111 -2.11 -8.16 14.29
N TYR A 112 -2.15 -8.34 15.62
CA TYR A 112 -2.28 -7.25 16.58
C TYR A 112 -1.07 -6.32 16.58
N GLN A 113 0.11 -6.75 16.12
CA GLN A 113 1.31 -5.89 16.08
C GLN A 113 1.16 -4.75 15.06
N TYR A 114 0.43 -4.98 13.96
CA TYR A 114 0.04 -3.91 13.04
C TYR A 114 -0.91 -2.91 13.74
N PHE A 115 -1.85 -3.40 14.54
CA PHE A 115 -2.73 -2.54 15.34
C PHE A 115 -1.92 -1.66 16.31
N LEU A 116 -0.95 -2.28 17.02
CA LEU A 116 -0.05 -1.58 17.94
C LEU A 116 0.80 -0.51 17.27
N CYS A 117 1.19 -0.68 16.00
CA CYS A 117 1.88 0.35 15.22
C CYS A 117 1.03 1.64 15.15
N GLY A 118 -0.25 1.51 14.80
CA GLY A 118 -1.18 2.64 14.72
C GLY A 118 -1.42 3.31 16.07
N VAL A 119 -1.59 2.52 17.13
CA VAL A 119 -1.71 3.04 18.51
C VAL A 119 -0.46 3.81 18.91
N ARG A 120 0.73 3.19 18.79
CA ARG A 120 2.01 3.82 19.17
C ARG A 120 2.23 5.13 18.44
N GLY A 121 2.02 5.16 17.12
CA GLY A 121 2.21 6.38 16.33
C GLY A 121 1.38 7.55 16.85
N VAL A 122 0.12 7.32 17.24
CA VAL A 122 -0.73 8.38 17.79
C VAL A 122 -0.30 8.79 19.21
N LEU A 123 0.07 7.83 20.06
CA LEU A 123 0.55 8.10 21.43
C LEU A 123 1.83 8.96 21.42
N GLU A 124 2.73 8.77 20.46
CA GLU A 124 3.98 9.53 20.35
C GLU A 124 3.77 11.01 19.98
N VAL A 125 2.67 11.34 19.30
CA VAL A 125 2.34 12.71 18.88
C VAL A 125 1.22 13.36 19.72
N LEU A 126 0.66 12.61 20.67
CA LEU A 126 -0.38 13.12 21.57
C LEU A 126 0.20 14.19 22.52
N PRO A 127 -0.52 15.30 22.76
CA PRO A 127 -0.10 16.29 23.74
C PRO A 127 0.09 15.68 25.14
N GLN A 128 1.21 15.97 25.80
CA GLN A 128 1.59 15.38 27.11
C GLN A 128 0.55 15.60 28.23
N ASN A 129 -0.32 16.60 28.10
CA ASN A 129 -1.35 16.92 29.09
C ASN A 129 -2.65 16.12 28.91
N ARG A 130 -2.76 15.26 27.90
CA ARG A 130 -3.95 14.43 27.68
C ARG A 130 -3.81 13.10 28.42
N PRO A 131 -4.80 12.71 29.24
CA PRO A 131 -4.80 11.39 29.85
C PRO A 131 -4.95 10.32 28.77
N ILE A 132 -4.13 9.28 28.84
CA ILE A 132 -4.23 8.13 27.96
C ILE A 132 -5.38 7.26 28.44
N LYS A 133 -6.32 6.96 27.53
CA LYS A 133 -7.51 6.14 27.76
C LYS A 133 -7.33 4.76 27.12
N GLY A 134 -7.85 3.74 27.77
CA GLY A 134 -7.95 2.39 27.23
C GLY A 134 -9.03 2.27 26.15
N MET A 135 -9.00 1.15 25.43
CA MET A 135 -9.97 0.84 24.38
C MET A 135 -10.31 -0.64 24.37
N ARG A 136 -11.58 -0.96 24.18
CA ARG A 136 -12.08 -2.30 23.86
C ARG A 136 -12.53 -2.31 22.41
N ILE A 137 -12.04 -3.26 21.62
CA ILE A 137 -12.13 -3.21 20.16
C ILE A 137 -12.51 -4.58 19.62
N VAL A 138 -13.54 -4.61 18.78
CA VAL A 138 -13.84 -5.74 17.89
C VAL A 138 -13.47 -5.34 16.47
N VAL A 139 -12.66 -6.16 15.82
CA VAL A 139 -12.15 -5.97 14.45
C VAL A 139 -12.89 -6.87 13.48
N SER A 140 -13.33 -6.32 12.36
CA SER A 140 -13.85 -7.07 11.21
C SER A 140 -13.14 -6.60 9.95
N GLY A 141 -12.49 -7.49 9.21
CA GLY A 141 -11.79 -7.14 7.98
C GLY A 141 -12.25 -7.96 6.78
N THR A 142 -12.62 -7.28 5.70
CA THR A 142 -13.02 -7.92 4.43
C THR A 142 -11.98 -7.78 3.33
N VAL A 143 -10.90 -7.04 3.56
CA VAL A 143 -9.77 -6.92 2.62
C VAL A 143 -9.06 -8.28 2.50
N PRO A 144 -8.91 -8.82 1.28
CA PRO A 144 -8.15 -10.05 1.08
C PRO A 144 -6.74 -9.92 1.65
N GLN A 145 -6.38 -10.87 2.52
CA GLN A 145 -5.16 -10.80 3.31
C GLN A 145 -3.95 -11.26 2.51
N SER A 146 -2.81 -10.59 2.70
CA SER A 146 -1.55 -10.92 2.00
C SER A 146 -1.71 -10.97 0.47
N ALA A 147 -2.67 -10.17 -0.02
CA ALA A 147 -3.13 -10.14 -1.40
C ALA A 147 -2.56 -8.98 -2.22
N GLY A 148 -1.71 -8.14 -1.61
CA GLY A 148 -1.29 -6.90 -2.23
C GLY A 148 -2.38 -5.82 -2.27
N LEU A 149 -3.43 -5.93 -1.44
CA LEU A 149 -4.56 -4.99 -1.34
C LEU A 149 -4.56 -4.12 -0.06
N SER A 150 -3.42 -4.12 0.66
CA SER A 150 -3.16 -3.30 1.86
C SER A 150 -4.05 -3.55 3.07
N SER A 151 -4.35 -4.80 3.37
CA SER A 151 -5.00 -5.18 4.63
C SER A 151 -4.20 -4.74 5.86
N SER A 152 -2.85 -4.77 5.82
CA SER A 152 -1.98 -4.32 6.91
C SER A 152 -2.11 -2.81 7.15
N SER A 153 -1.95 -2.01 6.10
CA SER A 153 -2.00 -0.56 6.18
C SER A 153 -3.39 -0.05 6.54
N ALA A 154 -4.45 -0.72 6.09
CA ALA A 154 -5.81 -0.42 6.51
C ALA A 154 -6.00 -0.68 8.02
N LEU A 155 -5.43 -1.76 8.56
CA LEU A 155 -5.46 -2.07 10.00
C LEU A 155 -4.65 -1.06 10.83
N VAL A 156 -3.43 -0.70 10.40
CA VAL A 156 -2.61 0.35 11.04
C VAL A 156 -3.36 1.67 11.06
N SER A 157 -3.92 2.05 9.91
CA SER A 157 -4.64 3.31 9.73
C SER A 157 -5.94 3.36 10.54
N ALA A 158 -6.67 2.24 10.64
CA ALA A 158 -7.87 2.13 11.46
C ALA A 158 -7.53 2.24 12.96
N ALA A 159 -6.45 1.59 13.40
CA ALA A 159 -5.96 1.67 14.78
C ALA A 159 -5.55 3.11 15.15
N ALA A 160 -4.81 3.79 14.26
CA ALA A 160 -4.43 5.18 14.45
C ALA A 160 -5.66 6.11 14.51
N LEU A 161 -6.62 5.94 13.58
CA LEU A 161 -7.83 6.75 13.57
C LEU A 161 -8.71 6.53 14.82
N ALA A 162 -8.87 5.28 15.26
CA ALA A 162 -9.57 4.96 16.50
C ALA A 162 -8.87 5.57 17.72
N THR A 163 -7.54 5.43 17.82
CA THR A 163 -6.75 6.00 18.92
C THR A 163 -6.85 7.52 18.95
N SER A 164 -6.75 8.17 17.78
CA SER A 164 -6.88 9.61 17.61
C SER A 164 -8.27 10.10 18.02
N HIS A 165 -9.34 9.39 17.63
CA HIS A 165 -10.71 9.75 18.01
C HIS A 165 -10.99 9.56 19.51
N THR A 166 -10.58 8.43 20.10
CA THR A 166 -10.69 8.15 21.55
C THR A 166 -10.09 9.26 22.42
N HIS A 167 -8.97 9.82 21.97
CA HIS A 167 -8.27 10.90 22.67
C HIS A 167 -8.68 12.30 22.23
N GLU A 168 -9.75 12.43 21.42
CA GLU A 168 -10.25 13.71 20.88
C GLU A 168 -9.16 14.52 20.16
N PHE A 169 -8.22 13.83 19.50
CA PHE A 169 -7.04 14.39 18.87
C PHE A 169 -7.20 14.44 17.35
N SER A 170 -7.97 15.43 16.88
CA SER A 170 -8.23 15.59 15.46
C SER A 170 -6.97 15.98 14.67
N MET A 171 -6.77 15.32 13.54
CA MET A 171 -5.70 15.57 12.58
C MET A 171 -6.28 15.74 11.18
N SER A 172 -5.57 16.43 10.30
CA SER A 172 -5.93 16.41 8.88
C SER A 172 -5.69 15.02 8.28
N LYS A 173 -6.37 14.72 7.18
CA LYS A 173 -6.23 13.46 6.44
C LYS A 173 -4.79 13.22 6.00
N GLU A 174 -4.08 14.26 5.53
CA GLU A 174 -2.68 14.11 5.14
C GLU A 174 -1.77 13.85 6.34
N LYS A 175 -2.04 14.50 7.48
CA LYS A 175 -1.24 14.31 8.69
C LYS A 175 -1.37 12.90 9.25
N ILE A 176 -2.60 12.38 9.36
CA ILE A 176 -2.80 11.01 9.84
C ILE A 176 -2.29 9.98 8.83
N ALA A 177 -2.42 10.21 7.52
CA ALA A 177 -1.85 9.34 6.51
C ALA A 177 -0.31 9.23 6.61
N ASN A 178 0.38 10.37 6.73
CA ASN A 178 1.84 10.39 6.92
C ASN A 178 2.24 9.70 8.21
N LEU A 179 1.53 9.97 9.31
CA LEU A 179 1.78 9.31 10.60
C LEU A 179 1.66 7.78 10.48
N CYS A 180 0.62 7.29 9.79
CA CYS A 180 0.41 5.86 9.58
C CYS A 180 1.51 5.23 8.71
N ALA A 181 1.98 5.95 7.69
CA ALA A 181 3.09 5.49 6.84
C ALA A 181 4.40 5.38 7.62
N GLU A 182 4.65 6.28 8.57
CA GLU A 182 5.80 6.23 9.46
C GLU A 182 5.68 5.10 10.48
N CYS A 183 4.53 4.97 11.16
CA CYS A 183 4.39 4.00 12.24
C CYS A 183 4.24 2.56 11.74
N GLU A 184 3.73 2.29 10.52
CA GLU A 184 3.73 0.93 9.97
C GLU A 184 5.16 0.38 9.82
N ARG A 185 6.18 1.25 9.70
CA ARG A 185 7.59 0.81 9.67
C ARG A 185 8.07 0.20 10.98
N TYR A 186 7.34 0.38 12.09
CA TYR A 186 7.61 -0.35 13.34
C TYR A 186 7.46 -1.86 13.18
N ILE A 187 6.74 -2.34 12.15
CA ILE A 187 6.67 -3.77 11.80
C ILE A 187 7.89 -4.28 11.02
N GLY A 188 8.82 -3.40 10.66
CA GLY A 188 10.09 -3.73 9.99
C GLY A 188 10.10 -3.53 8.49
N THR A 189 8.93 -3.35 7.86
CA THR A 189 8.83 -3.04 6.42
C THR A 189 9.24 -1.60 6.14
N GLN A 190 10.06 -1.38 5.11
CA GLN A 190 10.50 -0.04 4.69
C GLN A 190 9.62 0.52 3.57
N GLY A 191 8.30 0.40 3.73
CA GLY A 191 7.31 0.86 2.76
C GLY A 191 7.28 2.38 2.56
N GLY A 192 6.68 2.80 1.45
CA GLY A 192 6.33 4.20 1.21
C GLY A 192 5.02 4.57 1.91
N GLY A 193 4.36 5.61 1.40
CA GLY A 193 3.13 6.16 1.99
C GLY A 193 1.87 5.97 1.15
N MET A 194 1.93 5.22 0.05
CA MET A 194 0.80 5.07 -0.87
C MET A 194 -0.45 4.51 -0.19
N ASP A 195 -0.27 3.40 0.52
CA ASP A 195 -1.36 2.58 1.05
C ASP A 195 -2.17 3.36 2.09
N GLN A 196 -1.49 4.09 2.97
CA GLN A 196 -2.08 4.91 4.02
C GLN A 196 -2.66 6.21 3.43
N ALA A 197 -1.96 6.83 2.47
CA ALA A 197 -2.46 8.02 1.80
C ALA A 197 -3.79 7.77 1.10
N ILE A 198 -3.92 6.71 0.30
CA ILE A 198 -5.18 6.43 -0.39
C ILE A 198 -6.30 6.07 0.60
N ALA A 199 -5.96 5.39 1.71
CA ALA A 199 -6.93 5.03 2.74
C ALA A 199 -7.63 6.25 3.35
N PHE A 200 -6.96 7.40 3.48
CA PHE A 200 -7.56 8.63 4.01
C PHE A 200 -8.02 9.63 2.93
N LEU A 201 -7.33 9.69 1.79
CA LEU A 201 -7.51 10.73 0.77
C LEU A 201 -8.42 10.31 -0.40
N ALA A 202 -8.86 9.04 -0.43
CA ALA A 202 -9.77 8.56 -1.47
C ALA A 202 -11.11 9.30 -1.49
N THR A 203 -11.65 9.44 -2.69
CA THR A 203 -12.97 10.03 -2.96
C THR A 203 -13.69 9.07 -3.88
N GLU A 204 -14.93 8.75 -3.50
CA GLU A 204 -15.78 7.84 -4.25
C GLU A 204 -15.94 8.32 -5.70
N GLY A 205 -15.85 7.39 -6.65
CA GLY A 205 -15.92 7.66 -8.08
C GLY A 205 -14.60 8.07 -8.75
N CYS A 206 -13.54 8.40 -8.00
CA CYS A 206 -12.25 8.82 -8.55
C CYS A 206 -11.08 7.96 -8.07
N ALA A 207 -10.17 7.62 -8.99
CA ALA A 207 -8.81 7.26 -8.58
C ALA A 207 -8.06 8.52 -8.11
N LYS A 208 -6.86 8.36 -7.55
CA LYS A 208 -6.07 9.49 -7.06
C LYS A 208 -4.65 9.42 -7.59
N LEU A 209 -4.15 10.53 -8.11
CA LEU A 209 -2.71 10.76 -8.21
C LEU A 209 -2.23 11.19 -6.84
N ILE A 210 -1.46 10.33 -6.17
CA ILE A 210 -0.86 10.61 -4.87
C ILE A 210 0.59 11.00 -5.09
N GLU A 211 0.97 12.17 -4.58
CA GLU A 211 2.32 12.71 -4.63
C GLU A 211 2.89 12.79 -3.22
N PHE A 212 4.22 12.71 -3.09
CA PHE A 212 4.90 12.67 -1.80
C PHE A 212 5.88 13.84 -1.67
N ALA A 213 6.13 14.27 -0.43
CA ALA A 213 7.07 15.34 -0.07
C ALA A 213 6.83 16.69 -0.81
N PRO A 214 5.70 17.39 -0.57
CA PRO A 214 4.66 17.10 0.43
C PRO A 214 3.60 16.11 -0.06
N LEU A 215 2.88 15.49 0.89
CA LEU A 215 1.75 14.62 0.56
C LEU A 215 0.62 15.44 -0.08
N ARG A 216 0.25 15.09 -1.31
CA ARG A 216 -0.87 15.69 -2.05
C ARG A 216 -1.67 14.60 -2.76
N SER A 217 -2.95 14.87 -2.97
CA SER A 217 -3.83 14.01 -3.78
C SER A 217 -4.57 14.84 -4.81
N THR A 218 -4.57 14.37 -6.05
CA THR A 218 -5.37 14.95 -7.15
C THR A 218 -6.32 13.89 -7.70
N ASP A 219 -7.58 14.27 -7.95
CA ASP A 219 -8.57 13.36 -8.54
C ASP A 219 -8.18 12.96 -9.95
N VAL A 220 -8.27 11.67 -10.24
CA VAL A 220 -8.09 11.08 -11.56
C VAL A 220 -9.41 10.44 -11.95
N VAL A 221 -10.18 11.16 -12.76
CA VAL A 221 -11.43 10.64 -13.33
C VAL A 221 -11.09 9.62 -14.40
N LEU A 222 -11.53 8.38 -14.19
CA LEU A 222 -11.31 7.29 -15.13
C LEU A 222 -12.26 7.44 -16.34
N PRO A 223 -11.86 7.00 -17.54
CA PRO A 223 -12.74 7.01 -18.71
C PRO A 223 -14.04 6.24 -18.45
N SER A 224 -15.15 6.72 -19.01
CA SER A 224 -16.44 6.02 -18.91
C SER A 224 -16.32 4.61 -19.48
N GLY A 225 -16.82 3.61 -18.73
CA GLY A 225 -16.71 2.20 -19.09
C GLY A 225 -15.44 1.52 -18.57
N ALA A 226 -14.57 2.20 -17.82
CA ALA A 226 -13.50 1.52 -17.09
C ALA A 226 -14.10 0.65 -15.97
N VAL A 227 -13.96 -0.67 -16.07
CA VAL A 227 -14.23 -1.60 -14.97
C VAL A 227 -12.97 -2.33 -14.59
N PHE A 228 -12.71 -2.44 -13.28
CA PHE A 228 -11.57 -3.19 -12.78
C PHE A 228 -12.03 -4.51 -12.17
N VAL A 229 -11.34 -5.60 -12.52
CA VAL A 229 -11.52 -6.91 -11.88
C VAL A 229 -10.23 -7.26 -11.14
N ILE A 230 -10.38 -7.60 -9.86
CA ILE A 230 -9.30 -8.07 -9.00
C ILE A 230 -9.37 -9.59 -8.96
N ALA A 231 -8.24 -10.25 -9.20
CA ALA A 231 -8.12 -11.71 -9.14
C ALA A 231 -6.90 -12.11 -8.30
N HIS A 232 -7.13 -12.87 -7.24
CA HIS A 232 -6.10 -13.37 -6.33
C HIS A 232 -5.42 -14.61 -6.94
N SER A 233 -4.08 -14.64 -6.93
CA SER A 233 -3.26 -15.75 -7.47
C SER A 233 -3.31 -17.03 -6.64
N LEU A 234 -3.80 -16.94 -5.41
CA LEU A 234 -3.78 -17.94 -4.32
C LEU A 234 -2.39 -18.16 -3.70
N THR A 235 -1.34 -17.51 -4.21
CA THR A 235 -0.08 -17.37 -3.47
C THR A 235 -0.17 -16.22 -2.50
N LYS A 236 0.01 -16.52 -1.22
CA LYS A 236 0.09 -15.50 -0.16
C LYS A 236 1.55 -15.13 0.07
N LEU A 237 1.83 -13.84 0.14
CA LEU A 237 3.13 -13.33 0.63
C LEU A 237 2.89 -12.33 1.75
N ASN A 238 3.48 -12.59 2.91
CA ASN A 238 3.57 -11.59 3.97
C ASN A 238 4.84 -10.75 3.76
N LYS A 239 4.67 -9.48 3.39
CA LYS A 239 5.79 -8.54 3.11
C LYS A 239 6.76 -8.41 4.28
N ALA A 240 6.24 -8.48 5.52
CA ALA A 240 7.06 -8.34 6.72
C ALA A 240 7.80 -9.64 7.08
N ALA A 241 7.48 -10.76 6.44
CA ALA A 241 8.08 -12.05 6.74
C ALA A 241 9.34 -12.35 5.92
N THR A 242 9.63 -11.61 4.84
CA THR A 242 10.83 -11.82 4.02
C THR A 242 11.65 -10.54 3.85
N ALA A 243 12.93 -10.70 3.48
CA ALA A 243 13.81 -9.59 3.18
C ALA A 243 13.60 -9.02 1.76
N ASP A 244 12.78 -9.65 0.91
CA ASP A 244 12.66 -9.32 -0.51
C ASP A 244 12.21 -7.88 -0.75
N PHE A 245 11.19 -7.44 0.00
CA PHE A 245 10.68 -6.08 -0.10
C PHE A 245 11.74 -5.04 0.29
N ASN A 246 12.38 -5.22 1.45
CA ASN A 246 13.41 -4.29 1.93
C ASN A 246 14.67 -4.34 1.05
N CYS A 247 15.00 -5.50 0.45
CA CYS A 247 16.06 -5.63 -0.54
C CYS A 247 15.82 -4.69 -1.72
N ARG A 248 14.60 -4.65 -2.26
CA ARG A 248 14.23 -3.73 -3.35
C ARG A 248 14.36 -2.26 -2.96
N VAL A 249 13.93 -1.89 -1.75
CA VAL A 249 14.10 -0.53 -1.21
C VAL A 249 15.57 -0.14 -1.15
N VAL A 250 16.42 -1.03 -0.64
CA VAL A 250 17.86 -0.85 -0.53
C VAL A 250 18.53 -0.78 -1.90
N GLU A 251 18.19 -1.65 -2.84
CA GLU A 251 18.70 -1.61 -4.22
C GLU A 251 18.40 -0.25 -4.89
N CYS A 252 17.21 0.31 -4.69
CA CYS A 252 16.86 1.63 -5.22
C CYS A 252 17.66 2.75 -4.54
N ARG A 253 17.84 2.70 -3.22
CA ARG A 253 18.65 3.66 -2.47
C ARG A 253 20.11 3.62 -2.92
N LEU A 254 20.70 2.44 -2.99
CA LEU A 254 22.09 2.25 -3.44
C LEU A 254 22.27 2.70 -4.89
N ALA A 255 21.30 2.45 -5.77
CA ALA A 255 21.34 2.97 -7.14
C ALA A 255 21.40 4.50 -7.16
N ALA A 256 20.56 5.17 -6.37
CA ALA A 256 20.57 6.63 -6.25
C ALA A 256 21.91 7.15 -5.70
N GLN A 257 22.45 6.51 -4.67
CA GLN A 257 23.71 6.89 -4.03
C GLN A 257 24.93 6.69 -4.94
N ILE A 258 25.03 5.56 -5.65
CA ILE A 258 26.14 5.33 -6.59
C ILE A 258 26.08 6.33 -7.74
N MET A 259 24.89 6.62 -8.29
CA MET A 259 24.74 7.64 -9.32
C MET A 259 25.12 9.04 -8.79
N ALA A 260 24.67 9.41 -7.59
CA ALA A 260 25.06 10.65 -6.93
C ALA A 260 26.58 10.77 -6.77
N GLN A 261 27.23 9.72 -6.29
CA GLN A 261 28.68 9.67 -6.11
C GLN A 261 29.45 9.83 -7.44
N LYS A 262 28.99 9.16 -8.52
CA LYS A 262 29.58 9.28 -9.85
C LYS A 262 29.42 10.68 -10.45
N LEU A 263 28.39 11.41 -10.04
CA LEU A 263 28.09 12.78 -10.44
C LEU A 263 28.63 13.81 -9.45
N VAL A 264 29.45 13.39 -8.48
CA VAL A 264 30.09 14.26 -7.49
C VAL A 264 29.08 15.04 -6.62
N LEU A 265 27.95 14.41 -6.33
CA LEU A 265 26.95 14.88 -5.36
C LEU A 265 27.19 14.23 -3.99
N PRO A 266 26.73 14.85 -2.87
CA PRO A 266 26.83 14.26 -1.54
C PRO A 266 25.92 13.03 -1.42
N TRP A 267 26.42 11.87 -1.83
CA TRP A 267 25.62 10.64 -1.95
C TRP A 267 24.97 10.22 -0.62
N SER A 268 25.59 10.50 0.52
CA SER A 268 25.07 10.13 1.84
C SER A 268 23.73 10.82 2.17
N GLU A 269 23.47 11.99 1.58
CA GLU A 269 22.24 12.76 1.73
C GLU A 269 21.13 12.30 0.77
N ILE A 270 21.49 11.62 -0.32
CA ILE A 270 20.54 11.10 -1.31
C ILE A 270 20.02 9.74 -0.83
N LYS A 271 18.75 9.69 -0.43
CA LYS A 271 18.07 8.48 0.07
C LYS A 271 17.13 7.85 -0.95
N THR A 272 16.70 8.58 -1.97
CA THR A 272 15.76 8.10 -2.99
C THR A 272 16.15 8.51 -4.40
N LEU A 273 15.64 7.76 -5.39
CA LEU A 273 15.82 8.10 -6.80
C LEU A 273 15.11 9.41 -7.19
N GLY A 274 14.00 9.76 -6.53
CA GLY A 274 13.34 11.05 -6.70
C GLY A 274 14.20 12.23 -6.23
N GLN A 275 14.86 12.09 -5.07
CA GLN A 275 15.80 13.11 -4.58
C GLN A 275 16.97 13.31 -5.54
N LEU A 276 17.51 12.22 -6.10
CA LEU A 276 18.57 12.31 -7.12
C LEU A 276 18.08 13.08 -8.35
N GLN A 277 16.91 12.73 -8.89
CA GLN A 277 16.35 13.44 -10.05
C GLN A 277 16.19 14.94 -9.76
N GLN A 278 15.65 15.29 -8.58
CA GLN A 278 15.47 16.67 -8.17
C GLN A 278 16.80 17.43 -8.11
N ALA A 279 17.84 16.83 -7.51
CA ALA A 279 19.17 17.42 -7.43
C ALA A 279 19.79 17.67 -8.81
N LEU A 280 19.49 16.80 -9.79
CA LEU A 280 20.00 16.91 -11.16
C LEU A 280 19.13 17.80 -12.07
N SER A 281 17.89 18.10 -11.68
CA SER A 281 16.91 18.83 -12.50
C SER A 281 16.69 18.22 -13.89
N LEU A 282 16.70 16.89 -13.97
CA LEU A 282 16.48 16.13 -15.21
C LEU A 282 15.04 15.61 -15.30
N ASP A 283 14.51 15.50 -16.51
CA ASP A 283 13.26 14.78 -16.74
C ASP A 283 13.45 13.25 -16.66
N LEU A 284 12.33 12.52 -16.67
CA LEU A 284 12.33 11.06 -16.51
C LEU A 284 13.04 10.35 -17.67
N ASP A 285 12.91 10.85 -18.90
CA ASP A 285 13.54 10.26 -20.08
C ASP A 285 15.08 10.42 -20.01
N ALA A 286 15.57 11.60 -19.61
CA ALA A 286 16.98 11.84 -19.35
C ALA A 286 17.52 10.98 -18.20
N MET A 287 16.75 10.79 -17.12
CA MET A 287 17.14 9.88 -16.03
C MET A 287 17.26 8.43 -16.51
N ILE A 288 16.36 7.96 -17.38
CA ILE A 288 16.43 6.60 -17.96
C ILE A 288 17.70 6.41 -18.79
N ILE A 289 18.11 7.41 -19.57
CA ILE A 289 19.37 7.39 -20.33
C ILE A 289 20.55 7.34 -19.37
N LEU A 290 20.58 8.25 -18.38
CA LEU A 290 21.64 8.34 -17.39
C LEU A 290 21.83 7.04 -16.61
N VAL A 291 20.76 6.34 -16.24
CA VAL A 291 20.86 5.02 -15.58
C VAL A 291 21.61 4.01 -16.44
N LYS A 292 21.36 3.99 -17.76
CA LYS A 292 22.03 3.05 -18.68
C LYS A 292 23.51 3.35 -18.84
N GLU A 293 23.91 4.60 -18.70
CA GLU A 293 25.30 5.06 -18.80
C GLU A 293 26.06 4.90 -17.47
N ALA A 294 25.41 5.23 -16.35
CA ALA A 294 26.06 5.29 -15.04
C ALA A 294 26.16 3.93 -14.32
N LEU A 295 25.17 3.05 -14.51
CA LEU A 295 25.05 1.78 -13.77
C LEU A 295 25.32 0.57 -14.68
N ARG A 296 26.05 -0.41 -14.16
CA ARG A 296 26.40 -1.67 -14.85
C ARG A 296 25.19 -2.58 -14.94
N GLU A 297 25.14 -3.43 -15.97
CA GLU A 297 24.04 -4.40 -16.15
C GLU A 297 24.08 -5.55 -15.16
N ARG A 298 25.27 -6.10 -14.88
CA ARG A 298 25.39 -7.17 -13.90
C ARG A 298 25.15 -6.64 -12.48
N PRO A 299 24.73 -7.50 -11.54
CA PRO A 299 24.67 -7.14 -10.13
C PRO A 299 26.02 -6.62 -9.61
N TYR A 300 25.94 -5.72 -8.64
CA TYR A 300 27.07 -5.23 -7.85
C TYR A 300 27.23 -6.14 -6.63
N SER A 301 28.46 -6.51 -6.27
CA SER A 301 28.71 -7.11 -4.95
C SER A 301 28.72 -6.04 -3.86
N LYS A 302 28.55 -6.43 -2.59
CA LYS A 302 28.64 -5.50 -1.45
C LYS A 302 30.00 -4.79 -1.42
N GLU A 303 31.09 -5.49 -1.71
CA GLU A 303 32.44 -4.91 -1.78
C GLU A 303 32.56 -3.87 -2.90
N GLU A 304 31.94 -4.12 -4.06
CA GLU A 304 31.90 -3.16 -5.16
C GLU A 304 31.13 -1.90 -4.80
N VAL A 305 29.99 -2.04 -4.08
CA VAL A 305 29.23 -0.90 -3.58
C VAL A 305 30.07 -0.07 -2.61
N VAL A 306 30.75 -0.72 -1.66
CA VAL A 306 31.65 -0.06 -0.69
C VAL A 306 32.77 0.70 -1.41
N ALA A 307 33.37 0.08 -2.43
CA ALA A 307 34.43 0.69 -3.22
C ALA A 307 33.94 1.89 -4.07
N GLU A 308 32.80 1.76 -4.76
CA GLU A 308 32.21 2.84 -5.57
C GLU A 308 31.83 4.05 -4.71
N LEU A 309 31.22 3.82 -3.54
CA LEU A 309 30.85 4.87 -2.58
C LEU A 309 32.02 5.42 -1.77
N ARG A 310 33.21 4.81 -1.86
CA ARG A 310 34.42 5.16 -1.09
C ARG A 310 34.14 5.21 0.42
N THR A 311 33.47 4.17 0.93
CA THR A 311 33.05 4.06 2.33
C THR A 311 33.59 2.75 2.96
N THR A 312 33.12 2.40 4.16
CA THR A 312 33.37 1.10 4.82
C THR A 312 32.10 0.26 4.88
N SER A 313 32.24 -1.05 5.11
CA SER A 313 31.07 -1.94 5.29
C SER A 313 30.18 -1.49 6.45
N ASP A 314 30.79 -1.11 7.59
CA ASP A 314 30.03 -0.65 8.77
C ASP A 314 29.24 0.62 8.48
N MET A 315 29.87 1.60 7.80
CA MET A 315 29.19 2.82 7.40
C MET A 315 28.08 2.56 6.38
N LEU A 316 28.25 1.59 5.47
CA LEU A 316 27.19 1.20 4.53
C LEU A 316 25.99 0.59 5.27
N ASP A 317 26.26 -0.30 6.23
CA ASP A 317 25.27 -0.99 7.06
C ASP A 317 24.45 -0.05 7.95
N GLU A 318 25.04 1.08 8.36
CA GLU A 318 24.38 2.11 9.16
C GLU A 318 23.62 3.14 8.30
N THR A 319 24.19 3.54 7.17
CA THR A 319 23.65 4.68 6.39
C THR A 319 22.66 4.31 5.30
N SER A 320 22.74 3.07 4.81
CA SER A 320 22.16 2.68 3.52
C SER A 320 21.41 1.35 3.54
N LEU A 321 21.83 0.37 4.36
CA LEU A 321 21.11 -0.90 4.51
C LEU A 321 20.12 -0.86 5.69
N THR A 322 19.22 -1.83 5.75
CA THR A 322 18.36 -2.07 6.92
C THR A 322 18.81 -3.33 7.65
N LEU A 323 18.40 -3.49 8.91
CA LEU A 323 18.82 -4.63 9.76
C LEU A 323 18.66 -5.98 9.04
N ASN A 324 17.51 -6.20 8.40
CA ASN A 324 17.20 -7.42 7.66
C ASN A 324 17.74 -7.48 6.22
N THR A 325 18.61 -6.54 5.80
CA THR A 325 19.27 -6.59 4.49
C THR A 325 20.80 -6.55 4.60
N ARG A 326 21.37 -6.47 5.81
CA ARG A 326 22.84 -6.41 6.01
C ARG A 326 23.58 -7.64 5.50
N HIS A 327 22.90 -8.78 5.45
CA HIS A 327 23.41 -10.07 4.97
C HIS A 327 23.36 -10.21 3.44
N ILE A 328 22.84 -9.22 2.71
CA ILE A 328 22.70 -9.29 1.25
C ILE A 328 24.03 -8.90 0.60
N GLU A 329 24.54 -9.77 -0.25
CA GLU A 329 25.86 -9.60 -0.89
C GLU A 329 25.79 -9.19 -2.37
N SER A 330 24.59 -9.09 -2.95
CA SER A 330 24.41 -8.79 -4.37
C SER A 330 23.22 -7.87 -4.64
N PHE A 331 23.42 -6.83 -5.47
CA PHE A 331 22.43 -5.78 -5.72
C PHE A 331 22.25 -5.47 -7.23
N LYS A 332 21.01 -5.52 -7.74
CA LYS A 332 20.64 -5.24 -9.15
C LYS A 332 20.25 -3.77 -9.37
N LEU A 333 21.21 -2.88 -9.20
CA LEU A 333 20.98 -1.43 -9.15
C LEU A 333 20.37 -0.86 -10.44
N ARG A 334 20.92 -1.22 -11.62
CA ARG A 334 20.47 -0.68 -12.91
C ARG A 334 19.02 -1.06 -13.20
N GLN A 335 18.64 -2.31 -12.96
CA GLN A 335 17.32 -2.84 -13.22
C GLN A 335 16.28 -2.15 -12.33
N ARG A 336 16.59 -1.98 -11.04
CA ARG A 336 15.66 -1.32 -10.11
C ARG A 336 15.47 0.15 -10.46
N ALA A 337 16.56 0.86 -10.76
CA ALA A 337 16.48 2.25 -11.20
C ALA A 337 15.71 2.40 -12.52
N LEU A 338 15.98 1.56 -13.52
CA LEU A 338 15.23 1.56 -14.79
C LEU A 338 13.74 1.34 -14.57
N HIS A 339 13.37 0.35 -13.77
CA HIS A 339 11.97 0.12 -13.41
C HIS A 339 11.35 1.39 -12.82
N VAL A 340 11.97 1.99 -11.80
CA VAL A 340 11.42 3.13 -11.06
C VAL A 340 11.17 4.33 -11.98
N PHE A 341 12.17 4.77 -12.76
CA PHE A 341 11.97 5.94 -13.64
C PHE A 341 10.98 5.65 -14.78
N GLN A 342 11.00 4.44 -15.34
CA GLN A 342 10.03 4.07 -16.39
C GLN A 342 8.61 3.94 -15.85
N GLU A 343 8.44 3.44 -14.62
CA GLU A 343 7.14 3.31 -13.97
C GLU A 343 6.59 4.69 -13.60
N ALA A 344 7.41 5.59 -13.06
CA ALA A 344 7.02 6.98 -12.83
C ALA A 344 6.57 7.67 -14.13
N LEU A 345 7.25 7.39 -15.25
CA LEU A 345 6.84 7.91 -16.56
C LEU A 345 5.51 7.30 -17.03
N ARG A 346 5.26 6.02 -16.74
CA ARG A 346 3.97 5.37 -17.02
C ARG A 346 2.84 5.97 -16.19
N VAL A 347 3.05 6.29 -14.92
CA VAL A 347 2.06 7.01 -14.09
C VAL A 347 1.71 8.36 -14.71
N LYS A 348 2.72 9.15 -15.08
CA LYS A 348 2.51 10.45 -15.75
C LYS A 348 1.66 10.29 -17.03
N LYS A 349 2.01 9.34 -17.89
CA LYS A 349 1.26 9.06 -19.13
C LYS A 349 -0.16 8.55 -18.87
N PHE A 350 -0.36 7.76 -17.82
CA PHE A 350 -1.67 7.23 -17.44
C PHE A 350 -2.60 8.38 -17.02
N VAL A 351 -2.12 9.27 -16.13
CA VAL A 351 -2.90 10.43 -15.68
C VAL A 351 -3.15 11.41 -16.83
N GLU A 352 -2.16 11.70 -17.66
CA GLU A 352 -2.32 12.54 -18.85
C GLU A 352 -3.37 11.97 -19.83
N ALA A 353 -3.42 10.65 -20.01
CA ALA A 353 -4.43 10.00 -20.85
C ALA A 353 -5.85 10.14 -20.26
N CYS A 354 -6.00 9.98 -18.94
CA CYS A 354 -7.28 10.23 -18.24
C CYS A 354 -7.73 11.69 -18.37
N SER A 355 -6.83 12.64 -18.12
CA SER A 355 -7.14 14.08 -18.18
C SER A 355 -7.51 14.57 -19.58
N ASN A 356 -6.95 13.97 -20.61
CA ASN A 356 -7.26 14.27 -22.02
C ASN A 356 -8.44 13.45 -22.57
N CYS A 357 -9.11 12.66 -21.72
CA CYS A 357 -10.22 11.83 -22.12
C CYS A 357 -11.49 12.67 -22.36
N SER A 358 -12.22 12.31 -23.40
CA SER A 358 -13.50 12.87 -23.79
C SER A 358 -14.43 11.76 -24.26
N SER A 359 -15.72 12.03 -24.39
CA SER A 359 -16.68 11.04 -24.91
C SER A 359 -16.30 10.51 -26.31
N SER A 360 -15.59 11.31 -27.11
CA SER A 360 -15.21 10.95 -28.48
C SER A 360 -14.02 10.00 -28.59
N ASN A 361 -13.19 9.88 -27.55
CA ASN A 361 -11.97 9.06 -27.55
C ASN A 361 -11.87 8.08 -26.37
N SER A 362 -12.93 7.89 -25.59
CA SER A 362 -12.94 7.05 -24.38
C SER A 362 -12.37 5.65 -24.59
N LEU A 363 -12.79 4.94 -25.65
CA LEU A 363 -12.30 3.59 -25.94
C LEU A 363 -10.78 3.58 -26.23
N LYS A 364 -10.29 4.52 -27.04
CA LYS A 364 -8.86 4.66 -27.35
C LYS A 364 -8.04 5.01 -26.10
N THR A 365 -8.60 5.81 -25.20
CA THR A 365 -7.99 6.11 -23.91
C THR A 365 -7.89 4.83 -23.08
N LEU A 366 -8.97 4.06 -22.94
CA LEU A 366 -8.98 2.78 -22.21
C LEU A 366 -7.94 1.78 -22.77
N GLU A 367 -7.83 1.65 -24.10
CA GLU A 367 -6.77 0.84 -24.73
C GLU A 367 -5.36 1.34 -24.43
N THR A 368 -5.19 2.65 -24.25
CA THR A 368 -3.90 3.25 -23.87
C THR A 368 -3.58 2.95 -22.42
N LEU A 369 -4.54 3.09 -21.51
CA LEU A 369 -4.40 2.72 -20.09
C LEU A 369 -4.06 1.24 -19.94
N GLY A 370 -4.78 0.36 -20.65
CA GLY A 370 -4.53 -1.08 -20.66
C GLY A 370 -3.11 -1.42 -21.11
N ARG A 371 -2.62 -0.82 -22.20
CA ARG A 371 -1.23 -0.98 -22.65
C ARG A 371 -0.20 -0.53 -21.60
N LEU A 372 -0.45 0.60 -20.93
CA LEU A 372 0.43 1.07 -19.86
C LEU A 372 0.46 0.10 -18.66
N MET A 373 -0.69 -0.47 -18.28
CA MET A 373 -0.77 -1.50 -17.25
C MET A 373 0.02 -2.76 -17.63
N THR A 374 -0.12 -3.25 -18.86
CA THR A 374 0.66 -4.40 -19.36
C THR A 374 2.16 -4.11 -19.34
N TYR A 375 2.61 -2.92 -19.76
CA TYR A 375 4.03 -2.54 -19.69
C TYR A 375 4.54 -2.40 -18.25
N SER A 376 3.70 -1.93 -17.33
CA SER A 376 4.01 -1.95 -15.89
C SER A 376 4.24 -3.38 -15.41
N HIS A 377 3.37 -4.33 -15.75
CA HIS A 377 3.55 -5.73 -15.37
C HIS A 377 4.85 -6.34 -15.90
N VAL A 378 5.15 -6.15 -17.19
CA VAL A 378 6.40 -6.65 -17.80
C VAL A 378 7.61 -6.07 -17.06
N SER A 379 7.58 -4.78 -16.72
CA SER A 379 8.64 -4.15 -15.95
C SER A 379 8.78 -4.74 -14.54
N LEU A 380 7.66 -5.05 -13.87
CA LEU A 380 7.65 -5.66 -12.53
C LEU A 380 8.18 -7.09 -12.54
N ARG A 381 7.85 -7.86 -13.58
CA ARG A 381 8.34 -9.22 -13.77
C ARG A 381 9.84 -9.24 -14.11
N ASP A 382 10.24 -8.46 -15.12
CA ASP A 382 11.57 -8.62 -15.75
C ASP A 382 12.62 -7.69 -15.15
N LEU A 383 12.28 -6.43 -14.83
CA LEU A 383 13.22 -5.46 -14.26
C LEU A 383 13.15 -5.42 -12.73
N TYR A 384 11.96 -5.53 -12.14
CA TYR A 384 11.82 -5.50 -10.69
C TYR A 384 11.87 -6.87 -10.03
N GLU A 385 11.63 -7.95 -10.78
CA GLU A 385 11.67 -9.32 -10.30
C GLU A 385 10.84 -9.50 -9.01
N CYS A 386 9.61 -8.98 -9.04
CA CYS A 386 8.63 -9.08 -7.97
C CYS A 386 7.31 -9.71 -8.45
N SER A 387 7.30 -10.41 -9.59
CA SER A 387 6.14 -11.22 -9.99
C SER A 387 6.18 -12.62 -9.34
N HIS A 388 5.26 -13.48 -9.75
CA HIS A 388 5.16 -14.87 -9.34
C HIS A 388 4.57 -15.69 -10.50
N PRO A 389 4.93 -16.98 -10.70
CA PRO A 389 4.41 -17.78 -11.81
C PRO A 389 2.89 -17.80 -11.92
N GLN A 390 2.17 -17.79 -10.79
CA GLN A 390 0.70 -17.72 -10.79
C GLN A 390 0.16 -16.33 -11.17
N LEU A 391 0.87 -15.24 -10.84
CA LEU A 391 0.52 -13.90 -11.31
C LEU A 391 0.73 -13.79 -12.82
N ASP A 392 1.87 -14.30 -13.31
CA ASP A 392 2.21 -14.31 -14.73
C ASP A 392 1.19 -15.14 -15.52
N SER A 393 0.80 -16.30 -14.99
CA SER A 393 -0.26 -17.14 -15.57
C SER A 393 -1.61 -16.42 -15.63
N LEU A 394 -2.02 -15.75 -14.55
CA LEU A 394 -3.25 -14.94 -14.55
C LEU A 394 -3.19 -13.84 -15.61
N VAL A 395 -2.07 -13.11 -15.70
CA VAL A 395 -1.89 -12.03 -16.69
C VAL A 395 -1.95 -12.59 -18.11
N ASP A 396 -1.24 -13.69 -18.38
CA ASP A 396 -1.18 -14.30 -19.70
C ASP A 396 -2.55 -14.81 -20.18
N MET A 397 -3.30 -15.49 -19.32
CA MET A 397 -4.64 -15.97 -19.65
C MET A 397 -5.66 -14.85 -19.83
N SER A 398 -5.41 -13.68 -19.24
CA SER A 398 -6.33 -12.55 -19.29
C SER A 398 -6.26 -11.75 -20.60
N LYS A 399 -5.20 -11.93 -21.40
CA LYS A 399 -4.89 -11.09 -22.59
C LYS A 399 -6.03 -10.97 -23.60
N GLU A 400 -6.80 -12.02 -23.82
CA GLU A 400 -7.89 -12.02 -24.82
C GLU A 400 -9.18 -11.34 -24.31
N TYR A 401 -9.31 -11.21 -22.99
CA TYR A 401 -10.53 -10.70 -22.33
C TYR A 401 -10.36 -9.26 -21.87
N THR A 402 -9.15 -8.84 -21.50
CA THR A 402 -8.88 -7.55 -20.86
C THR A 402 -8.18 -6.58 -21.80
N LEU A 403 -8.29 -5.28 -21.49
CA LEU A 403 -7.50 -4.24 -22.17
C LEU A 403 -6.06 -4.19 -21.64
N GLY A 404 -5.87 -4.63 -20.40
CA GLY A 404 -4.57 -4.73 -19.75
C GLY A 404 -4.72 -5.33 -18.36
N THR A 405 -3.74 -6.14 -17.97
CA THR A 405 -3.68 -6.81 -16.65
C THR A 405 -2.27 -6.69 -16.09
N ARG A 406 -2.19 -6.45 -14.78
CA ARG A 406 -0.92 -6.41 -14.03
C ARG A 406 -1.10 -6.90 -12.61
N LEU A 407 -0.03 -7.35 -11.97
CA LEU A 407 0.01 -7.52 -10.51
C LEU A 407 -0.27 -6.19 -9.80
N THR A 408 -0.78 -6.20 -8.57
CA THR A 408 -0.96 -5.01 -7.73
C THR A 408 -0.40 -5.24 -6.32
N GLY A 409 0.15 -4.19 -5.72
CA GLY A 409 0.84 -4.27 -4.44
C GLY A 409 2.26 -4.81 -4.58
N ALA A 410 2.82 -5.36 -3.50
CA ALA A 410 4.24 -5.72 -3.46
C ALA A 410 4.64 -6.87 -4.40
N GLY A 411 3.68 -7.67 -4.90
CA GLY A 411 3.99 -8.83 -5.73
C GLY A 411 4.51 -10.03 -4.93
N TRP A 412 5.28 -10.90 -5.61
CA TRP A 412 5.66 -12.27 -5.20
C TRP A 412 4.46 -13.15 -4.81
N GLY A 413 3.28 -12.82 -5.32
CA GLY A 413 2.00 -13.37 -4.92
C GLY A 413 0.93 -12.27 -4.83
N GLY A 414 -0.21 -12.61 -4.26
CA GLY A 414 -1.34 -11.70 -4.10
C GLY A 414 -2.18 -11.56 -5.37
N CYS A 415 -2.61 -10.35 -5.70
CA CYS A 415 -3.60 -10.11 -6.75
C CYS A 415 -3.02 -9.53 -8.04
N VAL A 416 -3.78 -9.75 -9.12
CA VAL A 416 -3.74 -8.93 -10.33
C VAL A 416 -4.94 -7.99 -10.36
N VAL A 417 -4.78 -6.88 -11.06
CA VAL A 417 -5.83 -5.95 -11.45
C VAL A 417 -5.92 -5.91 -12.97
N SER A 418 -7.13 -6.13 -13.48
CA SER A 418 -7.45 -6.17 -14.90
C SER A 418 -8.40 -5.02 -15.27
N LEU A 419 -8.11 -4.30 -16.34
CA LEU A 419 -9.00 -3.29 -16.92
C LEU A 419 -9.84 -3.91 -18.04
N LEU A 420 -11.17 -3.78 -17.94
CA LEU A 420 -12.14 -4.32 -18.88
C LEU A 420 -13.19 -3.28 -19.27
N LEU A 421 -13.86 -3.55 -20.38
CA LEU A 421 -15.15 -2.95 -20.71
C LEU A 421 -16.28 -3.66 -19.93
N PRO A 422 -17.39 -2.98 -19.58
CA PRO A 422 -18.43 -3.56 -18.73
C PRO A 422 -19.02 -4.86 -19.28
N GLU A 423 -19.23 -4.94 -20.59
CA GLU A 423 -19.81 -6.10 -21.27
C GLU A 423 -18.94 -7.37 -21.24
N ARG A 424 -17.64 -7.25 -20.90
CA ARG A 424 -16.70 -8.39 -20.83
C ARG A 424 -16.50 -8.93 -19.41
N VAL A 425 -17.04 -8.26 -18.39
CA VAL A 425 -16.76 -8.59 -16.98
C VAL A 425 -17.28 -9.98 -16.62
N GLU A 426 -18.53 -10.29 -16.96
CA GLU A 426 -19.15 -11.57 -16.61
C GLU A 426 -18.44 -12.74 -17.30
N GLU A 427 -18.18 -12.62 -18.61
CA GLU A 427 -17.44 -13.61 -19.40
C GLU A 427 -16.05 -13.87 -18.82
N TYR A 428 -15.31 -12.82 -18.48
CA TYR A 428 -13.96 -12.94 -17.93
C TYR A 428 -13.94 -13.58 -16.54
N VAL A 429 -14.89 -13.22 -15.67
CA VAL A 429 -15.02 -13.81 -14.33
C VAL A 429 -15.31 -15.31 -14.43
N GLU A 430 -16.27 -15.72 -15.27
CA GLU A 430 -16.59 -17.14 -15.46
C GLU A 430 -15.45 -17.91 -16.12
N PHE A 431 -14.71 -17.28 -17.04
CA PHE A 431 -13.49 -17.84 -17.61
C PHE A 431 -12.44 -18.12 -16.52
N LEU A 432 -12.13 -17.16 -15.65
CA LEU A 432 -11.16 -17.37 -14.58
C LEU A 432 -11.60 -18.44 -13.58
N LYS A 433 -12.89 -18.48 -13.20
CA LYS A 433 -13.43 -19.54 -12.35
C LYS A 433 -13.17 -20.93 -12.95
N ARG A 434 -13.43 -21.08 -14.25
CA ARG A 434 -13.34 -22.36 -14.96
C ARG A 434 -11.91 -22.78 -15.26
N GLU A 435 -11.06 -21.87 -15.73
CA GLU A 435 -9.74 -22.20 -16.28
C GLU A 435 -8.60 -22.00 -15.27
N PHE A 436 -8.68 -21.00 -14.39
CA PHE A 436 -7.66 -20.75 -13.37
C PHE A 436 -8.00 -21.47 -12.06
N TYR A 437 -9.12 -21.08 -11.45
CA TYR A 437 -9.42 -21.42 -10.07
C TYR A 437 -9.84 -22.88 -9.88
N LYS A 438 -10.63 -23.43 -10.81
CA LYS A 438 -11.01 -24.85 -10.78
C LYS A 438 -9.79 -25.78 -10.83
N GLY A 439 -8.77 -25.43 -11.62
CA GLY A 439 -7.52 -26.18 -11.68
C GLY A 439 -6.72 -26.17 -10.38
N LEU A 440 -6.96 -25.17 -9.52
CA LEU A 440 -6.36 -25.03 -8.19
C LEU A 440 -7.26 -25.55 -7.06
N GLY A 441 -8.37 -26.22 -7.40
CA GLY A 441 -9.27 -26.86 -6.43
C GLY A 441 -10.27 -25.93 -5.75
N VAL A 442 -10.40 -24.67 -6.22
CA VAL A 442 -11.39 -23.74 -5.68
C VAL A 442 -12.75 -23.98 -6.33
N VAL A 443 -13.78 -24.21 -5.51
CA VAL A 443 -15.14 -24.53 -5.96
C VAL A 443 -16.20 -23.53 -5.47
N ASP A 444 -15.89 -22.76 -4.43
CA ASP A 444 -16.73 -21.74 -3.81
C ASP A 444 -15.87 -20.58 -3.26
N GLY A 445 -16.47 -19.65 -2.52
CA GLY A 445 -15.73 -18.54 -1.90
C GLY A 445 -15.15 -17.50 -2.86
N PHE A 446 -15.58 -17.49 -4.13
CA PHE A 446 -15.01 -16.62 -5.17
C PHE A 446 -15.05 -15.14 -4.83
N ALA A 447 -16.06 -14.66 -4.09
CA ALA A 447 -16.22 -13.25 -3.75
C ALA A 447 -15.01 -12.67 -2.99
N GLU A 448 -14.25 -13.51 -2.26
CA GLU A 448 -13.06 -13.07 -1.53
C GLU A 448 -11.79 -12.98 -2.41
N ILE A 449 -11.79 -13.65 -3.56
CA ILE A 449 -10.59 -13.85 -4.38
C ILE A 449 -10.76 -13.34 -5.81
N LEU A 450 -11.98 -13.09 -6.27
CA LEU A 450 -12.31 -12.66 -7.63
C LEU A 450 -13.54 -11.76 -7.59
N PHE A 451 -13.34 -10.47 -7.80
CA PHE A 451 -14.42 -9.49 -7.73
C PHE A 451 -14.14 -8.29 -8.63
N SER A 452 -15.20 -7.69 -9.18
CA SER A 452 -15.13 -6.39 -9.84
C SER A 452 -15.21 -5.26 -8.81
N THR A 453 -14.62 -4.11 -9.10
CA THR A 453 -14.56 -2.99 -8.17
C THR A 453 -14.57 -1.64 -8.90
N SER A 454 -14.88 -0.60 -8.15
CA SER A 454 -14.89 0.80 -8.58
C SER A 454 -14.28 1.68 -7.47
N PRO A 455 -13.82 2.91 -7.77
CA PRO A 455 -13.19 3.76 -6.76
C PRO A 455 -14.15 4.12 -5.62
N GLN A 456 -13.77 3.81 -4.38
CA GLN A 456 -14.55 4.09 -3.18
C GLN A 456 -14.03 5.29 -2.38
N GLY A 457 -14.85 5.76 -1.42
CA GLY A 457 -14.45 6.79 -0.46
C GLY A 457 -13.42 6.29 0.57
N GLY A 458 -12.64 7.20 1.12
CA GLY A 458 -11.64 6.92 2.15
C GLY A 458 -12.20 6.59 3.54
N ALA A 459 -11.35 6.73 4.56
CA ALA A 459 -11.67 6.45 5.94
C ALA A 459 -12.87 7.27 6.45
N CYS A 460 -13.63 6.69 7.38
CA CYS A 460 -14.79 7.31 8.00
C CYS A 460 -14.89 6.90 9.47
N ILE A 461 -15.36 7.83 10.32
CA ILE A 461 -15.81 7.53 11.67
C ILE A 461 -17.34 7.39 11.62
N TYR A 462 -17.90 6.45 12.36
CA TYR A 462 -19.35 6.34 12.55
C TYR A 462 -19.73 6.53 14.00
N LEU A 463 -20.80 7.31 14.22
CA LEU A 463 -21.44 7.53 15.51
C LEU A 463 -22.86 6.94 15.53
#